data_AF-A0A227JCA1-F1
#
_entry.id   AF-A0A227JCA1-F1
#
_cell.length_a   1.000
_cell.length_b   1.000
_cell.length_c   1.000
_cell.angle_alpha   90.00
_cell.angle_beta   90.00
_cell.angle_gamma   90.00
#
_symmetry.space_group_name_H-M   'P 1'
#
loop_
_entity.id
_entity.type
_entity.pdbx_description
1 polymer ?
#
loop_
_entity_poly.entity_id
_entity_poly.type
_entity_poly.pdbx_seq_one_letter_code
_entity_poly.pdbx_strand_id
1 'polypeptide(L)'
;MTMPVNTIMGLFAKSPIKPLQRHVVCVNECCSHLVKFFEVSSKGDWEKASEIRAQISHLEKEADVLKREIRLKLPRGLFMPVDRTDMLELLTQQDKLANLAKDIAGRVYGRQLVIPEA
;
A
#
# COMPACT_ATOMS: atom_id res chain seq x y z
N MET A 1 -5.65 -38.41 15.04
CA MET A 1 -4.48 -37.61 14.63
C MET A 1 -4.32 -37.73 13.13
N THR A 2 -4.86 -36.79 12.36
CA THR A 2 -4.67 -36.74 10.90
C THR A 2 -3.45 -35.87 10.62
N MET A 3 -2.39 -36.46 10.08
CA MET A 3 -1.21 -35.71 9.64
C MET A 3 -1.59 -34.79 8.47
N PRO A 4 -1.10 -33.54 8.42
CA PRO A 4 -1.27 -32.73 7.22
C PRO A 4 -0.38 -33.32 6.14
N VAL A 5 -0.99 -33.76 5.04
CA VAL A 5 -0.26 -34.12 3.83
C VAL A 5 0.31 -32.82 3.27
N ASN A 6 1.58 -32.54 3.57
CA ASN A 6 2.37 -31.54 2.88
C ASN A 6 2.65 -32.05 1.46
N THR A 7 1.63 -32.08 0.62
CA THR A 7 1.78 -32.42 -0.79
C THR A 7 2.57 -31.28 -1.43
N ILE A 8 3.67 -31.60 -2.11
CA ILE A 8 4.47 -30.71 -2.96
C ILE A 8 3.57 -29.85 -3.87
N MET A 9 2.40 -30.36 -4.28
CA MET A 9 1.37 -29.63 -5.03
C MET A 9 0.76 -28.43 -4.29
N GLY A 10 0.59 -28.50 -2.96
CA GLY A 10 0.10 -27.41 -2.11
C GLY A 10 1.10 -26.26 -1.96
N LEU A 11 2.40 -26.54 -2.15
CA LEU A 11 3.48 -25.52 -2.18
C LEU A 11 3.45 -24.69 -3.47
N PHE A 12 2.91 -25.22 -4.58
CA PHE A 12 2.78 -24.51 -5.86
C PHE A 12 1.39 -23.89 -6.10
N ALA A 13 0.41 -24.15 -5.24
CA ALA A 13 -1.00 -23.80 -5.50
C ALA A 13 -1.36 -22.32 -5.33
N LYS A 14 -0.48 -21.48 -4.75
CA LYS A 14 -0.72 -20.03 -4.62
C LYS A 14 0.51 -19.26 -5.07
N SER A 15 0.36 -18.46 -6.14
CA SER A 15 1.41 -17.57 -6.63
C SER A 15 1.92 -16.67 -5.49
N PRO A 16 3.23 -16.64 -5.22
CA PRO A 16 3.82 -15.77 -4.19
C PRO A 16 3.66 -14.28 -4.52
N ILE A 17 3.36 -13.95 -5.78
CA ILE A 17 3.20 -12.58 -6.29
C ILE A 17 1.79 -12.02 -6.01
N LYS A 18 0.77 -12.88 -5.91
CA LYS A 18 -0.63 -12.45 -5.78
C LYS A 18 -0.90 -11.55 -4.55
N PRO A 19 -0.29 -11.80 -3.38
CA PRO A 19 -0.37 -10.87 -2.25
C PRO A 19 0.26 -9.50 -2.54
N LEU A 20 1.41 -9.45 -3.23
CA LEU A 20 2.04 -8.18 -3.62
C LEU A 20 1.19 -7.42 -4.64
N GLN A 21 0.51 -8.11 -5.56
CA GLN A 21 -0.44 -7.48 -6.48
C GLN A 21 -1.61 -6.83 -5.74
N ARG A 22 -2.14 -7.49 -4.71
CA ARG A 22 -3.21 -6.90 -3.88
C ARG A 22 -2.71 -5.67 -3.13
N HIS A 23 -1.52 -5.75 -2.56
CA HIS A 23 -0.88 -4.62 -1.89
C HIS A 23 -0.68 -3.43 -2.84
N VAL A 24 -0.10 -3.65 -4.03
CA VAL A 24 0.15 -2.54 -4.98
C VAL A 24 -1.13 -1.92 -5.54
N VAL A 25 -2.21 -2.67 -5.68
CA VAL A 25 -3.52 -2.11 -6.09
C VAL A 25 -4.04 -1.13 -5.02
N CYS A 26 -3.98 -1.51 -3.74
CA CYS A 26 -4.36 -0.63 -2.62
C CYS A 26 -3.44 0.60 -2.53
N VAL A 27 -2.12 0.42 -2.68
CA VAL A 27 -1.16 1.53 -2.75
C VAL A 27 -1.48 2.48 -3.90
N ASN A 28 -1.76 1.95 -5.09
CA ASN A 28 -2.09 2.76 -6.26
C ASN A 28 -3.40 3.55 -6.04
N GLU A 29 -4.41 2.93 -5.43
CA GLU A 29 -5.64 3.61 -5.05
C GLU A 29 -5.33 4.77 -4.08
N CYS A 30 -4.56 4.52 -3.01
CA CYS A 30 -4.09 5.54 -2.07
C CYS A 30 -3.43 6.72 -2.78
N CYS A 31 -2.48 6.46 -3.67
CA CYS A 31 -1.78 7.50 -4.43
C CYS A 31 -2.72 8.26 -5.38
N SER A 32 -3.70 7.59 -5.99
CA SER A 32 -4.64 8.22 -6.94
C SER A 32 -5.52 9.29 -6.29
N HIS A 33 -5.79 9.19 -4.98
CA HIS A 33 -6.54 10.20 -4.24
C HIS A 33 -5.80 11.54 -4.11
N LEU A 34 -4.47 11.58 -4.30
CA LEU A 34 -3.71 12.84 -4.27
C LEU A 34 -4.17 13.83 -5.34
N VAL A 35 -4.55 13.35 -6.54
CA VAL A 35 -5.01 14.22 -7.62
C VAL A 35 -6.24 15.00 -7.17
N LYS A 36 -7.26 14.29 -6.67
CA LYS A 36 -8.49 14.90 -6.14
C LYS A 36 -8.22 15.80 -4.93
N PHE A 37 -7.30 15.39 -4.04
CA PHE A 37 -6.89 16.20 -2.90
C PHE A 37 -6.30 17.56 -3.35
N PHE A 38 -5.43 17.58 -4.36
CA PHE A 38 -4.88 18.82 -4.91
C PHE A 38 -5.92 19.65 -5.69
N GLU A 39 -6.85 19.01 -6.40
CA GLU A 39 -7.95 19.70 -7.08
C GLU A 39 -8.86 20.50 -6.13
N VAL A 40 -9.14 19.97 -4.93
CA VAL A 40 -9.99 20.67 -3.94
C VAL A 40 -9.20 21.68 -3.12
N SER A 41 -7.97 21.35 -2.72
CA SER A 41 -7.12 22.24 -1.91
C SER A 41 -6.65 23.48 -2.68
N SER A 42 -6.38 23.36 -3.99
CA SER A 42 -6.06 24.52 -4.84
C SER A 42 -7.24 25.50 -4.96
N LYS A 43 -8.48 25.04 -4.76
CA LYS A 43 -9.68 25.89 -4.73
C LYS A 43 -10.00 26.43 -3.33
N GLY A 44 -9.17 26.13 -2.33
CA GLY A 44 -9.39 26.50 -0.93
C GLY A 44 -10.46 25.70 -0.20
N ASP A 45 -10.96 24.60 -0.80
CA ASP A 45 -11.97 23.73 -0.18
C ASP A 45 -11.30 22.74 0.79
N TRP A 46 -10.88 23.28 1.94
CA TRP A 46 -10.16 22.53 2.97
C TRP A 46 -11.03 21.50 3.69
N GLU A 47 -12.34 21.70 3.72
CA GLU A 47 -13.28 20.73 4.29
C GLU A 47 -13.28 19.44 3.46
N LYS A 48 -13.47 19.53 2.14
CA LYS A 48 -13.34 18.37 1.25
C LYS A 48 -11.91 17.82 1.21
N ALA A 49 -10.90 18.68 1.29
CA ALA A 49 -9.51 18.22 1.36
C ALA A 49 -9.27 17.35 2.61
N SER A 50 -9.92 17.67 3.74
CA SER A 50 -9.86 16.89 4.98
C SER A 50 -10.46 15.50 4.80
N GLU A 51 -11.62 15.41 4.14
CA GLU A 51 -12.29 14.13 3.83
C GLU A 51 -11.42 13.22 2.96
N ILE A 52 -10.86 13.77 1.87
CA ILE A 52 -9.99 13.01 0.97
C ILE A 52 -8.69 12.61 1.69
N ARG A 53 -8.12 13.49 2.51
CA ARG A 53 -6.96 13.15 3.34
C ARG A 53 -7.24 12.01 4.32
N ALA A 54 -8.45 11.96 4.90
CA ALA A 54 -8.86 10.85 5.75
C ALA A 54 -8.95 9.53 4.95
N GLN A 55 -9.44 9.57 3.70
CA GLN A 55 -9.44 8.41 2.80
C GLN A 55 -8.01 7.93 2.48
N ILE A 56 -7.09 8.85 2.16
CA ILE A 56 -5.66 8.51 1.95
C ILE A 56 -5.07 7.83 3.19
N SER A 57 -5.35 8.37 4.38
CA SER A 57 -4.87 7.80 5.65
C SER A 57 -5.47 6.43 5.94
N HIS A 58 -6.72 6.19 5.52
CA HIS A 58 -7.37 4.89 5.65
C HIS A 58 -6.73 3.86 4.71
N LEU A 59 -6.56 4.20 3.43
CA LEU A 59 -5.95 3.31 2.43
C LEU A 59 -4.48 2.98 2.76
N GLU A 60 -3.70 3.94 3.28
CA GLU A 60 -2.35 3.66 3.76
C GLU A 60 -2.35 2.65 4.92
N LYS A 61 -3.31 2.76 5.84
CA LYS A 61 -3.46 1.79 6.94
C LYS A 61 -3.84 0.40 6.42
N GLU A 62 -4.70 0.31 5.41
CA GLU A 62 -5.03 -0.96 4.75
C GLU A 62 -3.81 -1.57 4.05
N ALA A 63 -3.02 -0.76 3.36
CA ALA A 63 -1.76 -1.19 2.76
C ALA A 63 -0.78 -1.74 3.81
N ASP A 64 -0.62 -1.07 4.96
CA ASP A 64 0.27 -1.57 6.03
C ASP A 64 -0.23 -2.89 6.63
N VAL A 65 -1.54 -3.09 6.74
CA VAL A 65 -2.14 -4.39 7.14
C VAL A 65 -1.79 -5.48 6.14
N LEU A 66 -1.94 -5.22 4.84
CA LEU A 66 -1.57 -6.16 3.78
C LEU A 66 -0.06 -6.47 3.81
N LYS A 67 0.79 -5.46 3.97
CA LYS A 67 2.23 -5.62 4.13
C LYS A 67 2.59 -6.48 5.32
N ARG A 68 1.95 -6.27 6.48
CA ARG A 68 2.13 -7.11 7.67
C ARG A 68 1.72 -8.55 7.39
N GLU A 69 0.57 -8.76 6.76
CA GLU A 69 0.09 -10.09 6.39
C GLU A 69 1.08 -10.82 5.46
N ILE A 70 1.60 -10.13 4.45
CA ILE A 70 2.61 -10.69 3.53
C ILE A 70 3.86 -11.11 4.30
N ARG A 71 4.41 -10.24 5.15
CA ARG A 71 5.61 -10.53 5.95
C ARG A 71 5.45 -11.76 6.86
N LEU A 72 4.25 -11.96 7.42
CA LEU A 72 3.93 -13.09 8.29
C LEU A 72 3.69 -14.40 7.53
N LYS A 73 3.06 -14.33 6.35
CA LYS A 73 2.69 -15.51 5.55
C LYS A 73 3.77 -15.95 4.56
N LEU A 74 4.77 -15.11 4.28
CA LEU A 74 5.82 -15.42 3.32
C LEU A 74 6.75 -16.52 3.86
N PRO A 75 6.80 -17.71 3.23
CA PRO A 75 7.58 -18.85 3.72
C PRO A 75 9.08 -18.59 3.63
N ARG A 76 9.87 -19.26 4.49
CA ARG A 76 11.35 -19.16 4.55
C ARG A 76 12.07 -20.31 3.82
N GLY A 77 11.38 -21.06 2.95
CA GLY A 77 11.81 -22.39 2.48
C GLY A 77 12.46 -22.46 1.09
N LEU A 78 13.11 -23.61 0.83
CA LEU A 78 13.96 -23.96 -0.32
C LEU A 78 13.26 -24.06 -1.70
N PHE A 79 11.93 -23.91 -1.78
CA PHE A 79 11.14 -24.15 -3.01
C PHE A 79 10.26 -22.96 -3.42
N MET A 80 10.73 -21.73 -3.25
CA MET A 80 10.05 -20.54 -3.79
C MET A 80 10.65 -20.21 -5.17
N PRO A 81 9.83 -19.93 -6.21
CA PRO A 81 10.35 -19.60 -7.55
C PRO A 81 11.05 -18.23 -7.59
N VAL A 82 11.02 -17.46 -6.50
CA VAL A 82 11.58 -16.12 -6.34
C VAL A 82 12.21 -15.99 -4.97
N ASP A 83 13.25 -15.15 -4.83
CA ASP A 83 13.89 -14.90 -3.55
C ASP A 83 12.93 -14.17 -2.59
N ARG A 84 12.90 -14.61 -1.33
CA ARG A 84 12.12 -13.97 -0.27
C ARG A 84 12.54 -12.51 -0.06
N THR A 85 13.84 -12.24 -0.17
CA THR A 85 14.46 -10.93 0.00
C THR A 85 13.96 -9.97 -1.06
N ASP A 86 14.00 -10.36 -2.34
CA ASP A 86 13.51 -9.55 -3.47
C ASP A 86 12.03 -9.20 -3.29
N MET A 87 11.22 -10.17 -2.85
CA MET A 87 9.81 -9.93 -2.57
C MET A 87 9.59 -8.91 -1.44
N LEU A 88 10.37 -9.02 -0.35
CA LEU A 88 10.26 -8.09 0.77
C LEU A 88 10.81 -6.70 0.43
N GLU A 89 11.80 -6.62 -0.43
CA GLU A 89 12.31 -5.36 -0.96
C GLU A 89 11.26 -4.70 -1.84
N LEU A 90 10.66 -5.43 -2.78
CA LEU A 90 9.57 -4.91 -3.62
C LEU A 90 8.39 -4.44 -2.77
N LEU A 91 7.96 -5.23 -1.78
CA LEU A 91 6.92 -4.83 -0.83
C LEU A 91 7.28 -3.52 -0.11
N THR A 92 8.54 -3.38 0.31
CA THR A 92 9.05 -2.17 0.96
C THR A 92 8.99 -0.96 0.04
N GLN A 93 9.33 -1.10 -1.25
CA GLN A 93 9.24 0.02 -2.19
C GLN A 93 7.79 0.41 -2.47
N GLN A 94 6.87 -0.55 -2.59
CA GLN A 94 5.44 -0.25 -2.75
C GLN A 94 4.88 0.52 -1.56
N ASP A 95 5.21 0.09 -0.33
CA ASP A 95 4.71 0.71 0.91
C ASP A 95 5.15 2.17 1.06
N LYS A 96 6.36 2.51 0.61
CA LYS A 96 6.86 3.89 0.60
C LYS A 96 5.96 4.84 -0.20
N LEU A 97 5.30 4.37 -1.26
CA LEU A 97 4.44 5.22 -2.10
C LEU A 97 3.18 5.66 -1.34
N ALA A 98 2.52 4.74 -0.62
CA ALA A 98 1.35 5.07 0.19
C ALA A 98 1.71 5.99 1.37
N ASN A 99 2.84 5.71 2.03
CA ASN A 99 3.38 6.58 3.09
C ASN A 99 3.65 7.99 2.57
N LEU A 100 4.29 8.11 1.41
CA LEU A 100 4.57 9.40 0.78
C LEU A 100 3.28 10.16 0.44
N ALA A 101 2.24 9.47 -0.06
CA ALA A 101 0.95 10.10 -0.34
C ALA A 101 0.30 10.68 0.92
N LYS A 102 0.29 9.91 2.00
CA LYS A 102 -0.20 10.36 3.31
C LYS A 102 0.60 11.55 3.84
N ASP A 103 1.91 11.51 3.73
CA ASP A 103 2.80 12.59 4.19
C ASP A 103 2.60 13.88 3.39
N ILE A 104 2.49 13.78 2.05
CA ILE A 104 2.19 14.92 1.18
C ILE A 104 0.87 15.55 1.58
N ALA A 105 -0.21 14.76 1.65
CA ALA A 105 -1.53 15.25 2.02
C ALA A 105 -1.54 15.86 3.43
N GLY A 106 -0.83 15.24 4.38
CA GLY A 106 -0.68 15.75 5.74
C GLY A 106 0.02 17.10 5.81
N ARG A 107 1.12 17.28 5.09
CA ARG A 107 1.90 18.54 5.07
C ARG A 107 1.13 19.67 4.39
N VAL A 108 0.50 19.39 3.25
CA VAL A 108 -0.28 20.39 2.50
C VAL A 108 -1.49 20.85 3.32
N TYR A 109 -2.26 19.90 3.86
CA TYR A 109 -3.43 20.22 4.67
C TYR A 109 -3.07 20.94 5.97
N GLY A 110 -2.05 20.46 6.69
CA GLY A 110 -1.65 21.03 7.99
C GLY A 110 -1.17 22.48 7.90
N ARG A 111 -0.69 22.91 6.72
CA ARG A 111 -0.27 24.30 6.47
C ARG A 111 -1.30 25.10 5.69
N GLN A 112 -2.42 24.48 5.28
CA GLN A 112 -3.32 25.01 4.27
C GLN A 112 -2.52 25.59 3.09
N LEU A 113 -1.58 24.79 2.57
CA LEU A 113 -0.58 25.24 1.61
C LEU A 113 -1.26 25.62 0.29
N VAL A 114 -1.24 26.92 -0.02
CA VAL A 114 -1.75 27.47 -1.28
C VAL A 114 -0.65 27.37 -2.33
N ILE A 115 -0.97 26.76 -3.47
CA ILE A 115 -0.07 26.71 -4.63
C ILE A 115 -0.25 28.03 -5.40
N PRO A 116 0.83 28.82 -5.60
CA PRO A 116 0.74 30.06 -6.38
C PRO A 116 0.27 29.82 -7.82
N GLU A 117 -0.46 30.77 -8.37
CA GLU A 117 -0.76 30.82 -9.80
C GLU A 117 0.54 31.11 -10.59
N ALA A 118 0.64 30.54 -11.80
CA ALA A 118 1.81 30.69 -12.68
C ALA A 118 1.79 31.99 -13.48
#